data_AF-A0A659UCW9-F1
#
_entry.id   AF-A0A659UCW9-F1
#
_cell.length_a   1.000
_cell.length_b   1.000
_cell.length_c   1.000
_cell.angle_alpha   90.00
_cell.angle_beta   90.00
_cell.angle_gamma   90.00
#
_symmetry.space_group_name_H-M   'P 1'
#
loop_
_entity.id
_entity.type
_entity.pdbx_description
1 polymer ?
#
loop_
_entity_poly.entity_id
_entity_poly.type
_entity_poly.pdbx_seq_one_letter_code
_entity_poly.pdbx_strand_id
1 'polypeptide(L)'
;SIRLVVYEGLARSPTVLFNEKMLAGLGRGIVSTGKLDPEGVARSMEEFRRFRALSDQAGAEHMYVLATAAAREAINGPDFIHRAEEVLKTEIRVLSGRQEAHYSA
;
A
#
# COMPACT_ATOMS: atom_id res chain seq x y z
N SER A 1 3.97 7.53 0.90
CA SER A 1 4.44 6.65 2.00
C SER A 1 3.60 5.40 1.99
N ILE A 2 4.10 4.32 2.57
CA ILE A 2 3.36 3.06 2.73
C ILE A 2 3.06 2.90 4.21
N ARG A 3 1.89 2.37 4.56
CA ARG A 3 1.47 2.18 5.95
C ARG A 3 0.78 0.83 6.12
N LEU A 4 1.09 0.14 7.21
CA LEU A 4 0.35 -1.01 7.71
C LEU A 4 -0.35 -0.61 9.01
N VAL A 5 -1.63 -0.93 9.12
CA VAL A 5 -2.38 -0.83 10.38
C VAL A 5 -3.11 -2.14 10.60
N VAL A 6 -2.98 -2.72 11.79
CA VAL A 6 -3.72 -3.91 12.22
C VAL A 6 -4.67 -3.49 13.34
N TYR A 7 -5.94 -3.85 13.17
CA TYR A 7 -7.00 -3.61 14.15
C TYR A 7 -7.41 -4.92 14.81
N GLU A 8 -7.96 -4.85 16.03
CA GLU A 8 -8.45 -6.03 16.75
C GLU A 8 -9.63 -6.75 16.06
N GLY A 9 -10.33 -6.05 15.16
CA GLY A 9 -11.43 -6.60 14.39
C GLY A 9 -12.21 -5.52 13.64
N LEU A 10 -13.18 -5.95 12.84
CA LEU A 10 -14.07 -5.05 12.11
C LEU A 10 -15.22 -4.59 13.02
N ALA A 11 -14.95 -3.58 13.84
CA ALA A 11 -15.91 -2.98 14.76
C ALA A 11 -16.09 -1.47 14.50
N ARG A 12 -17.11 -0.86 15.10
CA ARG A 12 -17.34 0.58 14.97
C ARG A 12 -16.25 1.42 15.63
N SER A 13 -15.63 0.90 16.70
CA SER A 13 -14.52 1.53 17.42
C SER A 13 -13.50 0.46 17.81
N PRO A 14 -12.65 0.04 16.86
CA PRO A 14 -11.67 -1.02 17.10
C PRO A 14 -10.37 -0.45 17.68
N THR A 15 -9.73 -1.22 18.55
CA THR A 15 -8.37 -0.96 19.02
C THR A 15 -7.35 -1.16 17.90
N VAL A 16 -6.39 -0.24 17.79
CA VAL A 16 -5.22 -0.39 16.92
C VAL A 16 -4.19 -1.27 17.62
N LEU A 17 -3.92 -2.46 17.08
CA LEU A 17 -2.92 -3.39 17.62
C LEU A 17 -1.52 -3.07 17.09
N PHE A 18 -1.43 -2.58 15.86
CA PHE A 18 -0.17 -2.23 15.20
C PHE A 18 -0.37 -1.09 14.21
N ASN A 19 0.58 -0.15 14.13
CA ASN A 19 0.53 0.95 13.18
C ASN A 19 1.95 1.38 12.82
N GLU A 20 2.30 1.23 11.55
CA GLU A 20 3.64 1.52 11.08
C GLU A 20 3.62 2.24 9.73
N LYS A 21 4.49 3.25 9.57
CA LYS A 21 4.59 4.07 8.36
C LYS A 21 6.03 4.09 7.87
N MET A 22 6.21 3.73 6.60
CA MET A 22 7.50 3.79 5.91
C MET A 22 7.48 4.84 4.78
N LEU A 23 8.57 5.62 4.68
CA LEU A 23 8.78 6.59 3.62
C LEU A 23 9.54 5.96 2.44
N ALA A 24 8.79 5.41 1.49
CA ALA A 24 9.36 4.72 0.32
C ALA A 24 9.86 5.68 -0.77
N GLY A 25 9.31 6.90 -0.86
CA GLY A 25 9.67 7.83 -1.94
C GLY A 25 9.16 7.45 -3.34
N LEU A 26 8.17 6.54 -3.44
CA LEU A 26 7.63 6.02 -4.72
C LEU A 26 7.32 7.09 -5.79
N GLY A 27 6.75 8.23 -5.39
CA GLY A 27 6.40 9.32 -6.31
C GLY A 27 7.53 10.30 -6.61
N ARG A 28 8.77 10.05 -6.16
CA ARG A 28 9.90 10.93 -6.43
C ARG A 28 10.15 10.96 -7.94
N GLY A 29 10.15 12.15 -8.53
CA GLY A 29 10.38 12.31 -9.98
C GLY A 29 9.23 11.85 -10.87
N ILE A 30 8.06 11.47 -10.34
CA ILE A 30 6.92 11.04 -11.16
C ILE A 30 6.40 12.16 -12.07
N VAL A 31 6.43 13.41 -11.59
CA VAL A 31 5.98 14.60 -12.34
C VAL A 31 6.84 14.82 -13.60
N SER A 32 8.14 14.53 -13.52
CA SER A 32 9.07 14.73 -14.64
C SER A 32 9.21 13.48 -15.52
N THR A 33 9.16 12.29 -14.95
CA THR A 33 9.46 11.03 -15.66
C THR A 33 8.21 10.24 -16.04
N GLY A 34 7.06 10.53 -15.42
CA GLY A 34 5.85 9.71 -15.51
C GLY A 34 6.00 8.32 -14.89
N LYS A 35 7.08 8.05 -14.13
CA LYS A 35 7.40 6.73 -13.59
C LYS A 35 7.59 6.78 -12.07
N LEU A 36 7.33 5.64 -11.42
CA LEU A 36 7.73 5.41 -10.04
C LEU A 36 9.26 5.33 -9.94
N ASP A 37 9.79 5.89 -8.86
CA ASP A 37 11.21 5.86 -8.55
C ASP A 37 11.71 4.41 -8.35
N PRO A 38 12.74 3.95 -9.08
CA PRO A 38 13.22 2.56 -9.01
C PRO A 38 13.71 2.14 -7.62
N GLU A 39 14.41 3.02 -6.89
CA GLU A 39 14.86 2.74 -5.52
C GLU A 39 13.66 2.64 -4.58
N GLY A 40 12.69 3.54 -4.75
CA GLY A 40 11.43 3.52 -4.02
C GLY A 40 10.64 2.24 -4.28
N VAL A 41 10.60 1.74 -5.52
CA VAL A 41 9.97 0.46 -5.87
C VAL A 41 10.66 -0.70 -5.16
N ALA A 42 12.00 -0.79 -5.23
CA ALA A 42 12.75 -1.85 -4.59
C ALA A 42 12.51 -1.90 -3.07
N ARG A 43 12.63 -0.74 -2.40
CA ARG A 43 12.35 -0.61 -0.96
C ARG A 43 10.92 -0.97 -0.58
N SER A 44 9.96 -0.61 -1.44
CA SER A 44 8.55 -0.96 -1.21
C SER A 44 8.32 -2.47 -1.23
N MET A 45 8.97 -3.18 -2.15
CA MET A 45 8.85 -4.64 -2.27
C MET A 45 9.44 -5.37 -1.05
N GLU A 46 10.55 -4.89 -0.51
CA GLU A 46 11.10 -5.39 0.75
C GLU A 46 10.13 -5.16 1.91
N GLU A 47 9.55 -3.96 1.99
CA GLU A 47 8.60 -3.60 3.03
C GLU A 47 7.32 -4.43 2.96
N PHE A 48 6.79 -4.69 1.76
CA PHE A 48 5.59 -5.51 1.58
C PHE A 48 5.79 -6.94 2.07
N ARG A 49 6.98 -7.54 1.90
CA ARG A 49 7.29 -8.86 2.48
C ARG A 49 7.22 -8.81 4.00
N ARG A 50 7.76 -7.74 4.61
CA ARG A 50 7.71 -7.56 6.06
C ARG A 50 6.28 -7.33 6.55
N PHE A 51 5.49 -6.51 5.84
CA PHE A 51 4.10 -6.25 6.18
C PHE A 51 3.22 -7.49 6.09
N ARG A 52 3.46 -8.36 5.10
CA ARG A 52 2.80 -9.67 5.04
C ARG A 52 3.11 -10.49 6.29
N ALA A 53 4.40 -10.65 6.62
CA ALA A 53 4.82 -11.43 7.78
C ALA A 53 4.28 -10.86 9.11
N LEU A 54 4.26 -9.54 9.27
CA LEU A 54 3.68 -8.87 10.45
C LEU A 54 2.17 -9.09 10.55
N SER A 55 1.46 -9.05 9.43
CA SER A 55 0.01 -9.29 9.39
C SER A 55 -0.31 -10.75 9.74
N ASP A 56 0.49 -11.69 9.23
CA ASP A 56 0.39 -13.12 9.57
C ASP A 56 0.66 -13.35 11.07
N GLN A 57 1.72 -12.75 11.60
CA GLN A 57 2.08 -12.87 13.01
C GLN A 57 1.02 -12.25 13.94
N ALA A 58 0.36 -11.18 13.50
CA ALA A 58 -0.72 -10.55 14.24
C ALA A 58 -2.04 -11.35 14.16
N GLY A 59 -2.10 -12.44 13.38
CA GLY A 59 -3.31 -13.25 13.21
C GLY A 59 -4.39 -12.57 12.38
N ALA A 60 -4.03 -11.66 11.46
CA ALA A 60 -5.00 -10.96 10.63
C ALA A 60 -5.67 -11.93 9.64
N GLU A 61 -6.98 -12.15 9.80
CA GLU A 61 -7.78 -13.00 8.89
C GLU A 61 -8.06 -12.31 7.54
N HIS A 62 -8.11 -10.98 7.54
CA HIS A 62 -8.39 -10.17 6.37
C HIS A 62 -7.35 -9.07 6.18
N MET A 63 -6.83 -8.95 4.97
CA MET A 63 -5.93 -7.87 4.53
C MET A 63 -6.63 -7.07 3.44
N TYR A 64 -6.63 -5.74 3.58
CA TYR A 64 -7.12 -4.82 2.57
C TYR A 64 -5.99 -3.90 2.15
N VAL A 65 -5.67 -3.88 0.85
CA VAL A 65 -4.58 -3.06 0.32
C VAL A 65 -5.15 -2.04 -0.65
N LEU A 66 -4.80 -0.78 -0.41
CA LEU A 66 -5.26 0.37 -1.19
C LEU A 66 -4.05 1.07 -1.81
N ALA A 67 -4.17 1.44 -3.08
CA ALA A 67 -3.21 2.29 -3.77
C ALA A 67 -3.89 3.56 -4.29
N THR A 68 -3.13 4.67 -4.34
CA THR A 68 -3.63 6.00 -4.70
C THR A 68 -2.95 6.53 -5.97
N ALA A 69 -3.11 7.83 -6.24
CA ALA A 69 -2.63 8.54 -7.43
C ALA A 69 -1.27 8.09 -7.99
N ALA A 70 -0.22 8.00 -7.16
CA ALA A 70 1.13 7.69 -7.66
C ALA A 70 1.22 6.33 -8.37
N ALA A 71 0.57 5.29 -7.84
CA ALA A 71 0.55 3.97 -8.47
C ALA A 71 -0.41 3.90 -9.66
N ARG A 72 -1.46 4.72 -9.66
CA ARG A 72 -2.45 4.81 -10.74
C ARG A 72 -1.89 5.52 -11.98
N GLU A 73 -1.13 6.60 -11.78
CA GLU A 73 -0.73 7.53 -12.83
C GLU A 73 0.65 7.19 -13.44
N ALA A 74 1.48 6.42 -12.72
CA ALA A 74 2.77 6.01 -13.23
C ALA A 74 2.65 5.02 -14.39
N ILE A 75 3.49 5.19 -15.41
CA ILE A 75 3.59 4.29 -16.57
C ILE A 75 3.96 2.86 -16.14
N ASN A 76 4.84 2.71 -15.15
CA ASN A 76 5.22 1.43 -14.54
C ASN A 76 4.35 1.07 -13.31
N GLY A 77 3.25 1.78 -13.09
CA GLY A 77 2.29 1.51 -12.01
C GLY A 77 1.67 0.12 -12.07
N PRO A 78 1.16 -0.34 -13.24
CA PRO A 78 0.56 -1.67 -13.37
C PRO A 78 1.51 -2.83 -13.02
N ASP A 79 2.78 -2.76 -13.46
CA ASP A 79 3.82 -3.76 -13.10
C ASP A 79 4.10 -3.75 -11.60
N PHE A 80 4.23 -2.54 -11.01
CA PHE A 80 4.43 -2.38 -9.58
C PHE A 80 3.28 -3.00 -8.77
N ILE A 81 2.03 -2.75 -9.19
CA ILE A 81 0.84 -3.31 -8.54
C ILE A 81 0.86 -4.83 -8.60
N HIS A 82 1.04 -5.41 -9.79
CA HIS A 82 1.04 -6.86 -9.97
C HIS A 82 2.08 -7.55 -9.08
N ARG A 83 3.31 -7.03 -9.06
CA ARG A 83 4.39 -7.55 -8.19
C ARG A 83 4.07 -7.40 -6.70
N ALA A 84 3.42 -6.30 -6.31
CA ALA A 84 3.04 -6.08 -4.92
C ALA A 84 1.91 -7.02 -4.48
N GLU A 85 0.95 -7.32 -5.37
CA GLU A 85 -0.09 -8.32 -5.13
C GLU A 85 0.49 -9.73 -4.92
N GLU A 86 1.49 -10.13 -5.72
CA GLU A 86 2.19 -11.41 -5.54
C GLU A 86 2.87 -11.51 -4.17
N VAL A 87 3.51 -10.41 -3.72
CA VAL A 87 4.20 -10.35 -2.43
C VAL A 87 3.23 -10.35 -1.25
N LEU A 88 2.15 -9.56 -1.34
CA LEU A 88 1.15 -9.40 -0.28
C LEU A 88 0.12 -10.54 -0.27
N LYS A 89 0.06 -11.33 -1.34
CA LYS A 89 -0.96 -12.36 -1.60
C LYS A 89 -2.37 -11.82 -1.46
N THR A 90 -2.57 -10.58 -1.87
CA THR A 90 -3.80 -9.80 -1.68
C THR A 90 -3.95 -8.82 -2.84
N GLU A 91 -5.13 -8.73 -3.41
CA GLU A 91 -5.45 -7.77 -4.48
C GLU A 91 -5.30 -6.33 -3.97
N ILE A 92 -4.72 -5.47 -4.81
CA ILE A 92 -4.55 -4.04 -4.52
C ILE A 92 -5.66 -3.28 -5.22
N ARG A 93 -6.54 -2.69 -4.42
CA ARG A 93 -7.57 -1.80 -4.95
C ARG A 93 -6.97 -0.42 -5.21
N VAL A 94 -6.78 -0.12 -6.49
CA VAL A 94 -6.37 1.23 -6.95
C VAL A 94 -7.58 2.15 -6.89
N LEU A 95 -7.51 3.15 -6.02
CA LEU A 95 -8.57 4.15 -5.86
C LEU A 95 -8.53 5.16 -7.01
N SER A 96 -9.69 5.63 -7.44
CA SER A 96 -9.82 6.86 -8.24
C SER A 96 -9.75 8.10 -7.35
N GLY A 97 -9.42 9.27 -7.92
CA GLY A 97 -9.39 10.52 -7.15
C GLY A 97 -10.72 10.86 -6.47
N ARG A 98 -11.86 10.49 -7.06
CA ARG A 98 -13.19 10.65 -6.43
C ARG A 98 -13.38 9.72 -5.24
N GLN A 99 -12.89 8.48 -5.31
CA GLN A 99 -12.96 7.54 -4.18
C GLN A 99 -12.04 7.98 -3.05
N GLU A 100 -10.84 8.48 -3.36
CA GLU A 100 -9.94 9.06 -2.36
C GLU A 100 -10.62 10.23 -1.63
N ALA A 101 -11.29 11.13 -2.35
CA ALA A 101 -12.06 12.22 -1.75
C ALA A 101 -13.23 11.71 -0.90
N HIS A 102 -13.97 10.71 -1.37
CA HIS A 102 -15.09 10.13 -0.63
C HIS A 102 -14.67 9.44 0.67
N TYR A 103 -13.59 8.66 0.66
CA TYR A 103 -13.10 7.96 1.85
C TYR A 103 -12.32 8.86 2.83
N SER A 104 -12.00 10.08 2.42
CA SER A 104 -11.37 11.10 3.29
C SER A 104 -12.37 11.99 4.02
N ALA A 105 -13.65 11.96 3.63
CA ALA A 105 -14.75 12.73 4.23
C ALA A 105 -15.33 12.02 5.45
#